data_AF-Q22V60-F1
#
_entry.id   AF-Q22V60-F1
#
_cell.length_a   1.000
_cell.length_b   1.000
_cell.length_c   1.000
_cell.angle_alpha   90.00
_cell.angle_beta   90.00
_cell.angle_gamma   90.00
#
_symmetry.space_group_name_H-M   'P 1'
#
loop_
_entity.id
_entity.type
_entity.pdbx_description
1 polymer ?
#
loop_
_entity_poly.entity_id
_entity_poly.type
_entity_poly.pdbx_seq_one_letter_code
_entity_poly.pdbx_strand_id
1 'polypeptide(L)'
;MGTINFFCFYFSQLSNFLYIKFLWSTFKQGNSFRLNYHNTLQNLQFSNSSQHYFFYQIKNQSQKIKQINFSKLTDMQKDICIIGGGIIGATIARSLSAKFPQLKIALIEKEKTLGEHTSTRNSSVIHSGLYYSTDSLKAKFCKQGNMQLTQYCIDNKLPLKHTGKFVIASTDEEYERLKELRQQAEKNQIEYQWLTYNEAIKIEKNLKMHNPNYNFLFTPTTKVSNNKAVINCLEQELKGQKNVEIFSQYEFVKLVEQTKSSNKFVIKNRKLDQEEIFESRYIINSAGLYADIIAKQFNYCKDYTIMPFKGNYLVDKKKYPEGVVNSLIYPIPPKKGNYFLGVHLTCTVNDQIKFGPNAIPALYREEYGDKPIHQWSKKEFQEFQSLSYQYMMNLFSPKCMFYLKHLYEESKKYYKPYVIKQSQKLFTLYDQKPLNWLSFPQNVSNEFEPGKPGIRAQLVDLKTRELINDFIIEKDNLSMHLLNVVSPGWTCSMPIADHVSELVKNTENLF
;
A
#
# COMPACT_ATOMS: atom_id res chain seq x y z
N MET A 1 48.27 -15.97 15.00
CA MET A 1 48.06 -15.35 16.32
C MET A 1 46.72 -14.66 16.28
N GLY A 2 45.65 -15.35 16.71
CA GLY A 2 44.29 -14.81 16.71
C GLY A 2 43.90 -14.42 18.14
N THR A 3 43.49 -13.18 18.33
CA THR A 3 42.86 -12.69 19.55
C THR A 3 41.47 -13.32 19.64
N ILE A 4 41.27 -14.28 20.55
CA ILE A 4 39.93 -14.79 20.87
C ILE A 4 39.44 -13.99 22.08
N ASN A 5 38.44 -13.13 21.85
CA ASN A 5 37.78 -12.38 22.90
C ASN A 5 36.77 -13.28 23.61
N PHE A 6 37.00 -13.60 24.89
CA PHE A 6 36.00 -14.20 25.75
C PHE A 6 35.35 -13.13 26.63
N PHE A 7 34.02 -13.15 26.70
CA PHE A 7 33.24 -12.30 27.59
C PHE A 7 33.05 -13.04 28.93
N CYS A 8 33.64 -12.51 30.00
CA CYS A 8 33.36 -12.97 31.36
C CYS A 8 32.24 -12.11 31.95
N PHE A 9 31.12 -12.73 32.31
CA PHE A 9 30.01 -12.05 32.98
C PHE A 9 30.21 -12.11 34.49
N TYR A 10 30.27 -10.95 35.13
CA TYR A 10 30.30 -10.83 36.59
C TYR A 10 28.86 -10.60 37.10
N PHE A 11 28.37 -11.46 37.98
CA PHE A 11 27.08 -11.28 38.65
C PHE A 11 27.35 -10.87 40.10
N SER A 12 27.03 -9.63 40.48
CA SER A 12 26.97 -9.24 41.89
C SER A 12 25.49 -9.22 42.33
N GLN A 13 25.23 -9.77 43.51
CA GLN A 13 23.89 -10.06 44.01
C GLN A 13 23.28 -8.90 44.81
N LEU A 14 23.65 -7.66 44.51
CA LEU A 14 23.21 -6.49 45.27
C LEU A 14 22.54 -5.49 44.32
N SER A 15 21.21 -5.49 44.36
CA SER A 15 20.23 -4.68 43.62
C SER A 15 19.71 -5.26 42.28
N ASN A 16 18.39 -5.10 42.06
CA ASN A 16 17.60 -5.63 40.94
C ASN A 16 17.94 -5.03 39.55
N PHE A 17 19.17 -4.62 39.32
CA PHE A 17 19.64 -4.11 38.02
C PHE A 17 20.78 -4.96 37.47
N LEU A 18 20.65 -5.34 36.19
CA LEU A 18 21.70 -6.01 35.43
C LEU A 18 22.72 -4.96 34.99
N TYR A 19 23.92 -4.96 35.57
CA TYR A 19 25.04 -4.16 35.08
C TYR A 19 25.96 -5.02 34.21
N ILE A 20 26.09 -4.66 32.93
CA ILE A 20 27.06 -5.26 32.01
C ILE A 20 28.26 -4.32 31.96
N LYS A 21 29.41 -4.74 32.51
CA LYS A 21 30.68 -4.01 32.39
C LYS A 21 31.62 -4.80 31.48
N PHE A 22 32.00 -4.21 30.36
CA PHE A 22 32.91 -4.81 29.39
C PHE A 22 34.37 -4.63 29.87
N LEU A 23 35.08 -5.73 30.11
CA LEU A 23 36.52 -5.72 30.35
C LEU A 23 37.24 -6.39 29.18
N TRP A 24 38.26 -5.71 28.67
CA TRP A 24 39.07 -6.14 27.53
C TRP A 24 40.39 -6.73 28.05
N SER A 25 40.69 -7.98 27.72
CA SER A 25 42.03 -8.53 27.93
C SER A 25 42.36 -9.63 26.91
N THR A 26 43.55 -9.54 26.32
CA THR A 26 44.06 -10.43 25.26
C THR A 26 44.78 -11.66 25.83
N PHE A 27 44.48 -12.87 25.34
CA PHE A 27 45.22 -14.10 25.71
C PHE A 27 45.53 -15.03 24.51
N LYS A 28 46.66 -15.76 24.61
CA LYS A 28 47.19 -16.73 23.62
C LYS A 28 46.75 -18.17 23.95
N GLN A 29 46.52 -18.98 22.91
CA GLN A 29 46.13 -20.41 22.97
C GLN A 29 47.14 -21.26 23.77
N GLY A 30 46.65 -22.07 24.74
CA GLY A 30 47.46 -23.16 25.31
C GLY A 30 47.16 -23.66 26.72
N ASN A 31 46.30 -23.01 27.53
CA ASN A 31 46.10 -23.41 28.94
C ASN A 31 44.68 -23.87 29.23
N SER A 32 44.53 -25.07 29.77
CA SER A 32 43.32 -25.55 30.45
C SER A 32 43.21 -24.92 31.84
N PHE A 33 42.10 -24.27 32.15
CA PHE A 33 41.78 -23.82 33.51
C PHE A 33 40.66 -24.67 34.13
N ARG A 34 40.90 -25.17 35.35
CA ARG A 34 39.85 -25.68 36.26
C ARG A 34 39.45 -24.52 37.18
N LEU A 35 38.22 -24.04 37.03
CA LEU A 35 37.59 -23.15 38.01
C LEU A 35 36.93 -24.01 39.09
N ASN A 36 37.57 -24.12 40.25
CA ASN A 36 36.92 -24.65 41.44
C ASN A 36 36.10 -23.52 42.07
N TYR A 37 34.77 -23.62 42.02
CA TYR A 37 33.88 -22.75 42.78
C TYR A 37 32.91 -23.62 43.58
N HIS A 38 33.00 -23.50 44.91
CA HIS A 38 32.12 -24.16 45.85
C HIS A 38 30.79 -23.41 45.97
N ASN A 39 29.71 -24.19 46.07
CA ASN A 39 28.32 -23.86 46.42
C ASN A 39 27.38 -23.34 45.32
N THR A 40 26.66 -24.32 44.76
CA THR A 40 25.22 -24.37 44.42
C THR A 40 24.63 -23.27 43.53
N LEU A 41 24.79 -23.43 42.20
CA LEU A 41 23.71 -23.47 41.21
C LEU A 41 24.26 -24.12 39.92
N GLN A 42 23.63 -25.22 39.51
CA GLN A 42 24.11 -26.18 38.52
C GLN A 42 23.75 -25.82 37.06
N ASN A 43 24.67 -26.17 36.15
CA ASN A 43 24.48 -26.60 34.75
C ASN A 43 24.35 -25.54 33.63
N LEU A 44 25.50 -25.10 33.11
CA LEU A 44 25.68 -24.65 31.72
C LEU A 44 26.40 -25.77 30.96
N GLN A 45 25.84 -26.24 29.84
CA GLN A 45 26.51 -27.18 28.92
C GLN A 45 26.91 -26.47 27.63
N PHE A 46 28.10 -26.78 27.13
CA PHE A 46 28.66 -26.27 25.89
C PHE A 46 28.72 -27.41 24.87
N SER A 47 28.16 -27.24 23.68
CA SER A 47 28.44 -28.09 22.53
C SER A 47 29.05 -27.26 21.42
N ASN A 48 30.15 -27.76 20.85
CA ASN A 48 30.87 -27.12 19.77
C ASN A 48 30.74 -28.03 18.55
N SER A 49 29.86 -27.67 17.61
CA SER A 49 29.89 -28.19 16.25
C SER A 49 30.28 -27.03 15.34
N SER A 50 31.15 -27.31 14.37
CA SER A 50 32.08 -26.41 13.69
C SER A 50 31.49 -25.29 12.81
N GLN A 51 30.40 -24.64 13.22
CA GLN A 51 29.94 -23.33 12.73
C GLN A 51 28.86 -22.66 13.61
N HIS A 52 28.46 -23.22 14.75
CA HIS A 52 27.39 -22.67 15.60
C HIS A 52 27.72 -22.77 17.09
N TYR A 53 27.64 -21.65 17.80
CA TYR A 53 27.70 -21.61 19.27
C TYR A 53 26.27 -21.65 19.85
N PHE A 54 25.97 -22.67 20.64
CA PHE A 54 24.71 -22.81 21.36
C PHE A 54 24.90 -22.53 22.85
N PHE A 55 24.01 -21.73 23.45
CA PHE A 55 23.98 -21.49 24.90
C PHE A 55 22.66 -21.99 25.49
N TYR A 56 22.75 -22.80 26.54
CA TYR A 56 21.58 -23.34 27.26
C TYR A 56 21.56 -22.80 28.69
N GLN A 57 20.57 -21.99 29.04
CA GLN A 57 20.30 -21.65 30.44
C GLN A 57 19.25 -22.61 30.99
N ILE A 58 19.66 -23.54 31.86
CA ILE A 58 18.74 -24.43 32.57
C ILE A 58 18.33 -23.72 33.87
N LYS A 59 17.13 -23.12 33.89
CA LYS A 59 16.50 -22.71 35.15
C LYS A 59 15.79 -23.91 35.77
N ASN A 60 16.07 -24.14 37.04
CA ASN A 60 15.46 -25.22 37.81
C ASN A 60 13.93 -25.06 37.84
N GLN A 61 13.26 -26.12 37.38
CA GLN A 61 11.83 -26.44 37.44
C GLN A 61 10.81 -25.33 37.09
N SER A 62 10.09 -25.59 35.99
CA SER A 62 8.89 -24.89 35.51
C SER A 62 9.05 -23.47 34.96
N GLN A 63 9.77 -23.31 33.82
CA GLN A 63 9.41 -22.36 32.75
C GLN A 63 10.38 -22.48 31.55
N LYS A 64 9.83 -22.27 30.35
CA LYS A 64 10.42 -22.52 29.01
C LYS A 64 11.90 -22.15 28.86
N ILE A 65 12.67 -23.09 28.32
CA ILE A 65 14.06 -22.89 27.83
C ILE A 65 14.04 -21.89 26.66
N LYS A 66 14.82 -20.81 26.74
CA LYS A 66 15.08 -19.89 25.62
C LYS A 66 16.44 -20.23 25.00
N GLN A 67 16.41 -20.86 23.82
CA GLN A 67 17.60 -21.04 22.99
C GLN A 67 17.91 -19.73 22.27
N ILE A 68 19.11 -19.18 22.47
CA ILE A 68 19.57 -17.96 21.78
C ILE A 68 20.64 -18.39 20.76
N ASN A 69 20.27 -18.45 19.49
CA ASN A 69 21.19 -18.75 18.39
C ASN A 69 21.85 -17.46 17.91
N PHE A 70 23.16 -17.32 18.11
CA PHE A 70 23.91 -16.13 17.68
C PHE A 70 24.09 -16.01 16.15
N SER A 71 23.89 -17.08 15.38
CA SER A 71 23.87 -17.03 13.91
C SER A 71 22.72 -16.18 13.34
N LYS A 72 21.59 -16.05 14.06
CA LYS A 72 20.46 -15.22 13.64
C LYS A 72 20.74 -13.70 13.72
N LEU A 73 21.69 -13.25 14.54
CA LEU A 73 21.89 -11.80 14.76
C LEU A 73 22.49 -11.09 13.54
N THR A 74 23.30 -11.77 12.73
CA THR A 74 23.91 -11.21 11.51
C THR A 74 22.94 -11.10 10.33
N ASP A 75 21.87 -11.91 10.30
CA ASP A 75 20.83 -11.81 9.26
C ASP A 75 19.89 -10.62 9.47
N MET A 76 19.86 -10.08 10.70
CA MET A 76 18.93 -9.04 11.16
C MET A 76 19.50 -7.62 11.04
N GLN A 77 20.67 -7.48 10.40
CA GLN A 77 21.29 -6.19 10.07
C GLN A 77 21.29 -5.99 8.55
N LYS A 78 20.73 -4.88 8.09
CA LYS A 78 20.65 -4.52 6.66
C LYS A 78 21.11 -3.09 6.40
N ASP A 79 21.47 -2.80 5.16
CA ASP A 79 21.76 -1.43 4.77
C ASP A 79 20.44 -0.65 4.62
N ILE A 80 19.48 -1.24 3.91
CA ILE A 80 18.16 -0.65 3.68
C ILE A 80 17.10 -1.64 4.14
N CYS A 81 16.12 -1.14 4.89
CA CYS A 81 14.92 -1.89 5.23
C CYS A 81 13.68 -1.14 4.72
N ILE A 82 12.89 -1.82 3.89
CA ILE A 82 11.65 -1.33 3.32
C ILE A 82 10.50 -1.96 4.11
N ILE A 83 9.61 -1.13 4.65
CA ILE A 83 8.45 -1.58 5.43
C ILE A 83 7.21 -1.51 4.55
N GLY A 84 6.57 -2.66 4.32
CA GLY A 84 5.35 -2.83 3.53
C GLY A 84 5.63 -3.37 2.14
N GLY A 85 5.23 -4.61 1.90
CA GLY A 85 5.37 -5.36 0.65
C GLY A 85 4.24 -5.15 -0.35
N GLY A 86 3.67 -3.94 -0.42
CA GLY A 86 2.75 -3.56 -1.50
C GLY A 86 3.48 -3.32 -2.82
N ILE A 87 2.74 -2.91 -3.87
CA ILE A 87 3.33 -2.58 -5.18
C ILE A 87 4.44 -1.53 -5.06
N ILE A 88 4.28 -0.55 -4.15
CA ILE A 88 5.26 0.51 -3.89
C ILE A 88 6.54 -0.08 -3.29
N GLY A 89 6.45 -0.81 -2.17
CA GLY A 89 7.62 -1.39 -1.53
C GLY A 89 8.33 -2.42 -2.42
N ALA A 90 7.58 -3.24 -3.17
CA ALA A 90 8.15 -4.22 -4.10
C ALA A 90 8.90 -3.56 -5.26
N THR A 91 8.33 -2.52 -5.88
CA THR A 91 9.00 -1.79 -6.96
C THR A 91 10.21 -0.99 -6.46
N ILE A 92 10.15 -0.42 -5.25
CA ILE A 92 11.30 0.23 -4.60
C ILE A 92 12.43 -0.79 -4.36
N ALA A 93 12.12 -1.96 -3.78
CA ALA A 93 13.10 -3.02 -3.55
C ALA A 93 13.78 -3.45 -4.86
N ARG A 94 12.98 -3.59 -5.92
CA ARG A 94 13.47 -3.95 -7.27
C ARG A 94 14.40 -2.89 -7.84
N SER A 95 14.01 -1.61 -7.80
CA SER A 95 14.80 -0.49 -8.34
C SER A 95 16.11 -0.33 -7.56
N LEU A 96 16.07 -0.40 -6.23
CA LEU A 96 17.25 -0.32 -5.36
C LEU A 96 18.20 -1.50 -5.56
N SER A 97 17.67 -2.73 -5.65
CA SER A 97 18.48 -3.93 -5.87
C SER A 97 19.27 -3.85 -7.17
N ALA A 98 18.62 -3.40 -8.25
CA ALA A 98 19.27 -3.23 -9.56
C ALA A 98 20.31 -2.09 -9.56
N LYS A 99 20.02 -0.96 -8.91
CA LYS A 99 20.92 0.22 -8.91
C LYS A 99 22.09 0.09 -7.93
N PHE A 100 21.90 -0.63 -6.83
CA PHE A 100 22.87 -0.73 -5.74
C PHE A 100 23.09 -2.21 -5.33
N PRO A 101 23.69 -3.03 -6.22
CA PRO A 101 23.88 -4.46 -5.97
C PRO A 101 24.74 -4.78 -4.74
N GLN A 102 25.53 -3.82 -4.26
CA GLN A 102 26.35 -3.92 -3.06
C GLN A 102 25.57 -3.79 -1.75
N LEU A 103 24.38 -3.16 -1.76
CA LEU A 103 23.60 -2.93 -0.55
C LEU A 103 22.72 -4.12 -0.22
N LYS A 104 22.66 -4.49 1.06
CA LYS A 104 21.75 -5.52 1.59
C LYS A 104 20.38 -4.91 1.89
N ILE A 105 19.36 -5.39 1.22
CA ILE A 105 17.99 -4.86 1.30
C ILE A 105 17.09 -5.89 1.99
N ALA A 106 16.35 -5.47 3.03
CA ALA A 106 15.22 -6.23 3.55
C ALA A 106 13.90 -5.61 3.12
N LEU A 107 12.94 -6.45 2.74
CA LEU A 107 11.54 -6.08 2.55
C LEU A 107 10.69 -6.77 3.62
N ILE A 108 10.11 -6.00 4.54
CA ILE A 108 9.27 -6.50 5.63
C ILE A 108 7.81 -6.44 5.20
N GLU A 109 7.13 -7.59 5.22
CA GLU A 109 5.71 -7.73 4.92
C GLU A 109 5.02 -8.54 6.02
N LYS A 110 3.95 -7.99 6.59
CA LYS A 110 3.22 -8.63 7.69
C LYS A 110 2.31 -9.76 7.20
N GLU A 111 1.96 -9.79 5.93
CA GLU A 111 1.15 -10.82 5.32
C GLU A 111 2.03 -11.97 4.78
N LYS A 112 1.40 -13.10 4.44
CA LYS A 112 2.11 -14.29 3.95
C LYS A 112 2.75 -14.08 2.58
N THR A 113 2.12 -13.26 1.76
CA THR A 113 2.46 -12.93 0.37
C THR A 113 2.44 -11.42 0.19
N LEU A 114 3.16 -10.93 -0.82
CA LEU A 114 3.19 -9.51 -1.10
C LEU A 114 1.80 -9.02 -1.59
N GLY A 115 1.48 -7.75 -1.32
CA GLY A 115 0.34 -7.06 -1.95
C GLY A 115 -1.08 -7.42 -1.49
N GLU A 116 -1.28 -8.15 -0.40
CA GLU A 116 -2.61 -8.62 0.08
C GLU A 116 -3.63 -7.53 0.46
N HIS A 117 -3.17 -6.27 0.59
CA HIS A 117 -4.00 -5.10 0.90
C HIS A 117 -4.35 -4.28 -0.36
N THR A 118 -4.19 -2.96 -0.33
CA THR A 118 -4.62 -2.02 -1.38
C THR A 118 -4.08 -2.36 -2.78
N SER A 119 -2.91 -2.99 -2.88
CA SER A 119 -2.24 -3.30 -4.15
C SER A 119 -2.97 -4.37 -4.99
N THR A 120 -3.62 -5.35 -4.35
CA THR A 120 -4.45 -6.35 -5.05
C THR A 120 -5.95 -6.08 -4.92
N ARG A 121 -6.32 -4.99 -4.24
CA ARG A 121 -7.71 -4.57 -3.95
C ARG A 121 -8.01 -3.19 -4.53
N ASN A 122 -7.76 -3.01 -5.81
CA ASN A 122 -8.05 -1.79 -6.56
C ASN A 122 -8.72 -2.10 -7.91
N SER A 123 -8.84 -1.11 -8.79
CA SER A 123 -9.43 -1.28 -10.13
C SER A 123 -8.44 -1.88 -11.15
N SER A 124 -7.17 -2.00 -10.78
CA SER A 124 -6.04 -2.44 -11.61
C SER A 124 -5.83 -1.60 -12.88
N VAL A 125 -6.36 -0.38 -12.88
CA VAL A 125 -6.26 0.54 -14.01
C VAL A 125 -4.87 1.16 -14.05
N ILE A 126 -4.26 1.11 -15.21
CA ILE A 126 -3.07 1.87 -15.58
C ILE A 126 -3.57 3.19 -16.19
N HIS A 127 -3.62 4.24 -15.37
CA HIS A 127 -4.24 5.51 -15.72
C HIS A 127 -3.42 6.32 -16.73
N SER A 128 -4.09 7.13 -17.55
CA SER A 128 -3.44 8.04 -18.50
C SER A 128 -2.84 9.29 -17.86
N GLY A 129 -3.35 9.75 -16.71
CA GLY A 129 -2.91 11.00 -16.06
C GLY A 129 -3.87 12.18 -16.17
N LEU A 130 -5.08 11.96 -16.70
CA LEU A 130 -6.03 13.02 -17.07
C LEU A 130 -6.44 13.99 -15.95
N TYR A 131 -6.54 13.52 -14.70
CA TYR A 131 -7.23 14.27 -13.63
C TYR A 131 -6.31 15.07 -12.70
N TYR A 132 -5.00 14.99 -12.88
CA TYR A 132 -4.05 15.49 -11.88
C TYR A 132 -3.56 16.90 -12.23
N SER A 133 -3.40 17.76 -11.22
CA SER A 133 -2.83 19.10 -11.42
C SER A 133 -1.40 18.99 -11.94
N THR A 134 -1.04 19.84 -12.89
CA THR A 134 0.24 19.74 -13.64
C THR A 134 1.47 19.67 -12.74
N ASP A 135 1.49 20.43 -11.64
CA ASP A 135 2.65 20.51 -10.75
C ASP A 135 2.72 19.36 -9.72
N SER A 136 1.73 18.46 -9.72
CA SER A 136 1.69 17.35 -8.77
C SER A 136 2.64 16.21 -9.14
N LEU A 137 3.17 15.52 -8.13
CA LEU A 137 3.87 14.24 -8.29
C LEU A 137 2.98 13.20 -8.99
N LYS A 138 1.66 13.22 -8.73
CA LYS A 138 0.70 12.40 -9.48
C LYS A 138 0.75 12.66 -10.99
N ALA A 139 0.71 13.91 -11.44
CA ALA A 139 0.80 14.24 -12.86
C ALA A 139 2.15 13.83 -13.44
N LYS A 140 3.25 14.18 -12.75
CA LYS A 140 4.63 13.88 -13.15
C LYS A 140 4.85 12.38 -13.35
N PHE A 141 4.37 11.56 -12.42
CA PHE A 141 4.61 10.12 -12.43
C PHE A 141 3.58 9.32 -13.22
N CYS A 142 2.34 9.79 -13.39
CA CYS A 142 1.30 8.93 -13.97
C CYS A 142 1.56 8.59 -15.45
N LYS A 143 2.02 9.56 -16.25
CA LYS A 143 2.34 9.32 -17.68
C LYS A 143 3.49 8.33 -17.83
N GLN A 144 4.60 8.56 -17.12
CA GLN A 144 5.76 7.65 -17.11
C GLN A 144 5.40 6.28 -16.55
N GLY A 145 4.62 6.24 -15.47
CA GLY A 145 4.16 5.02 -14.83
C GLY A 145 3.23 4.20 -15.72
N ASN A 146 2.41 4.86 -16.53
CA ASN A 146 1.62 4.18 -17.56
C ASN A 146 2.53 3.42 -18.52
N MET A 147 3.55 4.10 -19.05
CA MET A 147 4.50 3.52 -20.00
C MET A 147 5.30 2.37 -19.35
N GLN A 148 5.94 2.63 -18.21
CA GLN A 148 6.80 1.65 -17.53
C GLN A 148 6.02 0.40 -17.07
N LEU A 149 4.86 0.57 -16.43
CA LEU A 149 4.06 -0.56 -15.97
C LEU A 149 3.42 -1.34 -17.12
N THR A 150 3.02 -0.65 -18.20
CA THR A 150 2.60 -1.31 -19.45
C THR A 150 3.74 -2.18 -19.98
N GLN A 151 4.94 -1.60 -20.14
CA GLN A 151 6.09 -2.31 -20.69
C GLN A 151 6.48 -3.50 -19.82
N TYR A 152 6.49 -3.34 -18.50
CA TYR A 152 6.74 -4.44 -17.56
C TYR A 152 5.75 -5.59 -17.74
N CYS A 153 4.46 -5.29 -17.96
CA CYS A 153 3.47 -6.34 -18.22
C CYS A 153 3.73 -7.05 -19.55
N ILE A 154 4.12 -6.32 -20.60
CA ILE A 154 4.45 -6.88 -21.92
C ILE A 154 5.69 -7.78 -21.82
N ASP A 155 6.79 -7.27 -21.26
CA ASP A 155 8.08 -7.97 -21.16
C ASP A 155 7.95 -9.28 -20.37
N ASN A 156 7.14 -9.27 -19.31
CA ASN A 156 6.91 -10.44 -18.45
C ASN A 156 5.69 -11.27 -18.87
N LYS A 157 5.07 -10.99 -20.03
CA LYS A 157 3.90 -11.70 -20.57
C LYS A 157 2.73 -11.80 -19.57
N LEU A 158 2.49 -10.71 -18.83
CA LEU A 158 1.44 -10.62 -17.83
C LEU A 158 0.12 -10.19 -18.47
N PRO A 159 -1.05 -10.66 -17.96
CA PRO A 159 -2.34 -10.27 -18.52
C PRO A 159 -2.56 -8.75 -18.48
N LEU A 160 -2.80 -8.18 -19.67
CA LEU A 160 -2.95 -6.76 -19.90
C LEU A 160 -4.05 -6.53 -20.96
N LYS A 161 -5.00 -5.66 -20.67
CA LYS A 161 -6.09 -5.31 -21.58
C LYS A 161 -5.99 -3.84 -22.00
N HIS A 162 -5.96 -3.60 -23.31
CA HIS A 162 -5.90 -2.27 -23.92
C HIS A 162 -7.31 -1.69 -24.05
N THR A 163 -7.83 -1.16 -22.95
CA THR A 163 -9.22 -0.71 -22.90
C THR A 163 -9.44 0.71 -23.42
N GLY A 164 -8.45 1.59 -23.26
CA GLY A 164 -8.71 3.02 -23.27
C GLY A 164 -9.70 3.42 -22.15
N LYS A 165 -10.14 4.68 -22.16
CA LYS A 165 -11.13 5.20 -21.19
C LYS A 165 -11.88 6.38 -21.78
N PHE A 166 -13.21 6.33 -21.71
CA PHE A 166 -14.11 7.44 -21.95
C PHE A 166 -14.43 8.20 -20.66
N VAL A 167 -14.44 9.52 -20.75
CA VAL A 167 -15.09 10.40 -19.78
C VAL A 167 -16.29 11.04 -20.46
N ILE A 168 -17.46 10.93 -19.84
CA ILE A 168 -18.71 11.39 -20.44
C ILE A 168 -19.41 12.40 -19.54
N ALA A 169 -20.02 13.39 -20.17
CA ALA A 169 -20.87 14.39 -19.51
C ALA A 169 -22.35 14.03 -19.69
N SER A 170 -23.13 14.22 -18.64
CA SER A 170 -24.57 13.97 -18.61
C SER A 170 -25.39 15.26 -18.51
N THR A 171 -24.75 16.40 -18.27
CA THR A 171 -25.36 17.73 -18.12
C THR A 171 -24.49 18.82 -18.73
N ASP A 172 -25.02 20.01 -18.96
CA ASP A 172 -24.26 21.13 -19.53
C ASP A 172 -23.10 21.54 -18.63
N GLU A 173 -23.32 21.53 -17.30
CA GLU A 173 -22.27 21.78 -16.31
C GLU A 173 -21.15 20.73 -16.38
N GLU A 174 -21.51 19.45 -16.53
CA GLU A 174 -20.54 18.37 -16.72
C GLU A 174 -19.77 18.51 -18.04
N TYR A 175 -20.42 19.03 -19.10
CA TYR A 175 -19.80 19.23 -20.40
C TYR A 175 -18.78 20.37 -20.40
N GLU A 176 -19.05 21.50 -19.73
CA GLU A 176 -18.03 22.55 -19.53
C GLU A 176 -16.78 21.98 -18.83
N ARG A 177 -16.99 21.11 -17.84
CA ARG A 177 -15.90 20.48 -17.09
C ARG A 177 -15.17 19.41 -17.91
N LEU A 178 -15.86 18.77 -18.85
CA LEU A 178 -15.22 17.89 -19.84
C LEU A 178 -14.24 18.68 -20.73
N LYS A 179 -14.59 19.92 -21.11
CA LYS A 179 -13.68 20.83 -21.83
C LYS A 179 -12.49 21.27 -20.97
N GLU A 180 -12.69 21.52 -19.67
CA GLU A 180 -11.59 21.77 -18.73
C GLU A 180 -10.62 20.56 -18.65
N LEU A 181 -11.16 19.34 -18.59
CA LEU A 181 -10.34 18.12 -18.60
C LEU A 181 -9.55 17.96 -19.91
N ARG A 182 -10.12 18.36 -21.05
CA ARG A 182 -9.39 18.41 -22.33
C ARG A 182 -8.21 19.37 -22.25
N GLN A 183 -8.41 20.59 -21.75
CA GLN A 183 -7.31 21.54 -21.56
C GLN A 183 -6.25 21.02 -20.58
N GLN A 184 -6.68 20.31 -19.52
CA GLN A 184 -5.76 19.67 -18.58
C GLN A 184 -4.95 18.54 -19.24
N ALA A 185 -5.57 17.77 -20.14
CA ALA A 185 -4.89 16.75 -20.94
C ALA A 185 -3.79 17.38 -21.80
N GLU A 186 -4.07 18.51 -22.46
CA GLU A 186 -3.08 19.27 -23.25
C GLU A 186 -1.91 19.73 -22.38
N LYS A 187 -2.20 20.37 -21.23
CA LYS A 187 -1.17 20.84 -20.28
C LYS A 187 -0.27 19.71 -19.77
N ASN A 188 -0.87 18.56 -19.46
CA ASN A 188 -0.15 17.38 -18.98
C ASN A 188 0.42 16.51 -20.11
N GLN A 189 0.25 16.91 -21.38
CA GLN A 189 0.67 16.17 -22.57
C GLN A 189 0.14 14.72 -22.58
N ILE A 190 -1.13 14.55 -22.21
CA ILE A 190 -1.82 13.28 -22.23
C ILE A 190 -2.41 13.06 -23.62
N GLU A 191 -2.15 11.90 -24.22
CA GLU A 191 -2.78 11.51 -25.47
C GLU A 191 -4.29 11.34 -25.27
N TYR A 192 -5.08 12.03 -26.10
CA TYR A 192 -6.53 12.00 -26.05
C TYR A 192 -7.15 12.14 -27.45
N GLN A 193 -8.41 11.73 -27.58
CA GLN A 193 -9.27 11.98 -28.72
C GLN A 193 -10.55 12.70 -28.26
N TRP A 194 -10.97 13.72 -29.00
CA TRP A 194 -12.20 14.48 -28.78
C TRP A 194 -13.23 14.06 -29.82
N LEU A 195 -14.12 13.16 -29.45
CA LEU A 195 -14.95 12.41 -30.39
C LEU A 195 -16.40 12.90 -30.37
N THR A 196 -17.03 12.95 -31.53
CA THR A 196 -18.50 13.00 -31.62
C THR A 196 -19.09 11.66 -31.19
N TYR A 197 -20.40 11.60 -30.92
CA TYR A 197 -21.06 10.34 -30.58
C TYR A 197 -20.85 9.25 -31.65
N ASN A 198 -21.00 9.61 -32.93
CA ASN A 198 -20.86 8.68 -34.06
C ASN A 198 -19.45 8.09 -34.19
N GLU A 199 -18.42 8.83 -33.77
CA GLU A 199 -17.05 8.32 -33.71
C GLU A 199 -16.83 7.47 -32.46
N ALA A 200 -17.34 7.92 -31.31
CA ALA A 200 -17.16 7.23 -30.03
C ALA A 200 -17.79 5.82 -30.02
N ILE A 201 -18.97 5.64 -30.61
CA ILE A 201 -19.65 4.33 -30.68
C ILE A 201 -18.93 3.31 -31.57
N LYS A 202 -18.03 3.76 -32.46
CA LYS A 202 -17.16 2.85 -33.22
C LYS A 202 -16.13 2.16 -32.32
N ILE A 203 -15.78 2.80 -31.20
CA ILE A 203 -14.85 2.27 -30.18
C ILE A 203 -15.63 1.52 -29.09
N GLU A 204 -16.68 2.13 -28.55
CA GLU A 204 -17.51 1.55 -27.48
C GLU A 204 -19.00 1.71 -27.79
N LYS A 205 -19.63 0.63 -28.25
CA LYS A 205 -21.03 0.61 -28.70
C LYS A 205 -22.03 0.91 -27.59
N ASN A 206 -21.66 0.70 -26.34
CA ASN A 206 -22.58 0.86 -25.21
C ASN A 206 -22.53 2.25 -24.57
N LEU A 207 -21.93 3.26 -25.20
CA LEU A 207 -21.89 4.61 -24.63
C LEU A 207 -23.29 5.23 -24.56
N LYS A 208 -23.61 5.87 -23.42
CA LYS A 208 -24.85 6.64 -23.28
C LYS A 208 -24.71 8.02 -23.93
N MET A 209 -25.62 8.36 -24.84
CA MET A 209 -25.77 9.72 -25.36
C MET A 209 -26.78 10.50 -24.50
N HIS A 210 -26.35 11.59 -23.88
CA HIS A 210 -27.24 12.50 -23.13
C HIS A 210 -27.68 13.71 -23.95
N ASN A 211 -26.78 14.22 -24.79
CA ASN A 211 -27.03 15.36 -25.67
C ASN A 211 -26.25 15.15 -26.98
N PRO A 212 -26.86 15.28 -28.16
CA PRO A 212 -26.18 15.07 -29.45
C PRO A 212 -25.03 16.06 -29.71
N ASN A 213 -25.00 17.19 -29.00
CA ASN A 213 -23.95 18.20 -29.12
C ASN A 213 -22.76 17.97 -28.17
N TYR A 214 -22.84 16.97 -27.28
CA TYR A 214 -21.73 16.65 -26.40
C TYR A 214 -20.72 15.76 -27.11
N ASN A 215 -19.46 16.16 -27.03
CA ASN A 215 -18.34 15.30 -27.36
C ASN A 215 -17.95 14.37 -26.20
N PHE A 216 -17.14 13.37 -26.53
CA PHE A 216 -16.59 12.37 -25.64
C PHE A 216 -15.07 12.53 -25.57
N LEU A 217 -14.51 12.50 -24.36
CA LEU A 217 -13.06 12.52 -24.17
C LEU A 217 -12.55 11.10 -23.98
N PHE A 218 -11.79 10.60 -24.95
CA PHE A 218 -11.22 9.27 -24.93
C PHE A 218 -9.71 9.33 -24.71
N THR A 219 -9.18 8.54 -23.76
CA THR A 219 -7.72 8.40 -23.57
C THR A 219 -7.28 6.97 -23.93
N PRO A 220 -6.71 6.74 -25.13
CA PRO A 220 -6.41 5.39 -25.64
C PRO A 220 -5.32 4.67 -24.84
N THR A 221 -4.45 5.42 -24.17
CA THR A 221 -3.32 4.87 -23.40
C THR A 221 -3.73 4.21 -22.09
N THR A 222 -4.97 4.37 -21.63
CA THR A 222 -5.46 3.72 -20.40
C THR A 222 -5.59 2.21 -20.61
N LYS A 223 -5.12 1.42 -19.64
CA LYS A 223 -5.16 -0.06 -19.71
C LYS A 223 -5.63 -0.64 -18.39
N VAL A 224 -5.89 -1.95 -18.38
CA VAL A 224 -6.15 -2.71 -17.17
C VAL A 224 -5.19 -3.88 -17.10
N SER A 225 -4.46 -4.01 -15.99
CA SER A 225 -3.54 -5.13 -15.74
C SER A 225 -4.13 -6.14 -14.76
N ASN A 226 -3.57 -7.34 -14.69
CA ASN A 226 -3.83 -8.25 -13.57
C ASN A 226 -2.91 -7.90 -12.38
N ASN A 227 -3.47 -7.24 -11.36
CA ASN A 227 -2.69 -6.77 -10.21
C ASN A 227 -2.00 -7.89 -9.41
N LYS A 228 -2.66 -9.04 -9.23
CA LYS A 228 -2.05 -10.20 -8.56
C LYS A 228 -0.91 -10.80 -9.37
N ALA A 229 -1.08 -10.92 -10.70
CA ALA A 229 -0.03 -11.45 -11.57
C ALA A 229 1.23 -10.57 -11.52
N VAL A 230 1.05 -9.23 -11.55
CA VAL A 230 2.13 -8.27 -11.41
C VAL A 230 2.84 -8.40 -10.06
N ILE A 231 2.09 -8.44 -8.94
CA ILE A 231 2.69 -8.60 -7.60
C ILE A 231 3.43 -9.92 -7.46
N ASN A 232 2.84 -11.03 -7.92
CA ASN A 232 3.49 -12.34 -7.86
C ASN A 232 4.77 -12.37 -8.69
N CYS A 233 4.75 -11.77 -9.88
CA CYS A 233 5.93 -11.66 -10.74
C CYS A 233 7.06 -10.87 -10.04
N LEU A 234 6.73 -9.72 -9.44
CA LEU A 234 7.69 -8.92 -8.65
C LEU A 234 8.23 -9.72 -7.45
N GLU A 235 7.38 -10.45 -6.74
CA GLU A 235 7.82 -11.28 -5.60
C GLU A 235 8.82 -12.36 -6.04
N GLN A 236 8.58 -13.02 -7.18
CA GLN A 236 9.53 -14.01 -7.71
C GLN A 236 10.84 -13.37 -8.19
N GLU A 237 10.77 -12.21 -8.86
CA GLU A 237 11.95 -11.47 -9.27
C GLU A 237 12.81 -11.11 -8.07
N LEU A 238 12.21 -10.55 -7.01
CA LEU A 238 12.91 -10.16 -5.78
C LEU A 238 13.52 -11.37 -5.06
N LYS A 239 12.85 -12.53 -5.04
CA LYS A 239 13.41 -13.78 -4.50
C LYS A 239 14.64 -14.27 -5.26
N GLY A 240 14.77 -13.91 -6.53
CA GLY A 240 15.95 -14.21 -7.35
C GLY A 240 17.12 -13.26 -7.14
N GLN A 241 16.91 -12.10 -6.50
CA GLN A 241 17.96 -11.11 -6.27
C GLN A 241 18.84 -11.50 -5.08
N LYS A 242 20.17 -11.55 -5.28
CA LYS A 242 21.12 -11.98 -4.24
C LYS A 242 21.21 -11.03 -3.04
N ASN A 243 20.85 -9.76 -3.24
CA ASN A 243 20.97 -8.71 -2.24
C ASN A 243 19.63 -8.29 -1.61
N VAL A 244 18.52 -8.98 -1.94
CA VAL A 244 17.19 -8.73 -1.36
C VAL A 244 16.76 -9.93 -0.52
N GLU A 245 16.30 -9.66 0.69
CA GLU A 245 15.65 -10.65 1.54
C GLU A 245 14.22 -10.21 1.88
N ILE A 246 13.24 -11.09 1.64
CA ILE A 246 11.84 -10.84 1.95
C ILE A 246 11.48 -11.51 3.28
N PHE A 247 11.13 -10.69 4.27
CA PHE A 247 10.63 -11.12 5.57
C PHE A 247 9.09 -11.08 5.55
N SER A 248 8.47 -12.14 5.01
CA SER A 248 7.00 -12.28 5.01
C SER A 248 6.48 -12.81 6.35
N GLN A 249 5.24 -12.44 6.70
CA GLN A 249 4.65 -12.63 8.04
C GLN A 249 5.42 -11.93 9.17
N TYR A 250 6.21 -10.90 8.86
CA TYR A 250 6.89 -10.05 9.84
C TYR A 250 6.25 -8.66 9.85
N GLU A 251 5.76 -8.23 11.01
CA GLU A 251 5.16 -6.90 11.20
C GLU A 251 6.16 -5.97 11.87
N PHE A 252 6.36 -4.76 11.32
CA PHE A 252 7.03 -3.69 12.07
C PHE A 252 6.18 -3.30 13.28
N VAL A 253 6.75 -3.36 14.48
CA VAL A 253 6.05 -3.03 15.73
C VAL A 253 6.39 -1.62 16.17
N LYS A 254 7.68 -1.37 16.45
CA LYS A 254 8.12 -0.08 16.97
C LYS A 254 9.60 0.21 16.72
N LEU A 255 9.93 1.48 16.57
CA LEU A 255 11.29 1.99 16.71
C LEU A 255 11.72 1.90 18.19
N VAL A 256 12.94 1.42 18.43
CA VAL A 256 13.53 1.28 19.77
C VAL A 256 14.58 2.34 20.01
N GLU A 257 15.49 2.50 19.04
CA GLU A 257 16.62 3.40 19.14
C GLU A 257 16.96 3.92 17.74
N GLN A 258 17.27 5.21 17.65
CA GLN A 258 17.82 5.81 16.44
C GLN A 258 19.16 6.48 16.80
N THR A 259 20.23 6.01 16.17
CA THR A 259 21.56 6.60 16.29
C THR A 259 21.84 7.47 15.06
N LYS A 260 23.02 8.11 15.00
CA LYS A 260 23.42 8.89 13.82
C LYS A 260 23.62 8.04 12.56
N SER A 261 23.75 6.72 12.69
CA SER A 261 24.10 5.82 11.58
C SER A 261 23.20 4.58 11.46
N SER A 262 22.28 4.35 12.40
CA SER A 262 21.40 3.18 12.34
C SER A 262 20.08 3.37 13.08
N ASN A 263 19.11 2.57 12.68
CA ASN A 263 17.79 2.45 13.28
C ASN A 263 17.66 1.04 13.83
N LYS A 264 17.37 0.90 15.13
CA LYS A 264 16.99 -0.37 15.76
C LYS A 264 15.51 -0.38 16.05
N PHE A 265 14.83 -1.43 15.65
CA PHE A 265 13.38 -1.54 15.75
C PHE A 265 12.95 -2.98 16.01
N VAL A 266 11.74 -3.16 16.52
CA VAL A 266 11.15 -4.48 16.75
C VAL A 266 10.33 -4.89 15.54
N ILE A 267 10.55 -6.12 15.10
CA ILE A 267 9.68 -6.82 14.15
C ILE A 267 9.04 -8.03 14.84
N LYS A 268 7.80 -8.33 14.50
CA LYS A 268 7.04 -9.45 15.07
C LYS A 268 6.77 -10.49 14.01
N ASN A 269 7.29 -11.71 14.20
CA ASN A 269 6.87 -12.87 13.45
C ASN A 269 5.43 -13.23 13.84
N ARG A 270 4.48 -12.98 12.94
CA ARG A 270 3.05 -13.20 13.21
C ARG A 270 2.66 -14.67 13.28
N LYS A 271 3.46 -15.58 12.73
CA LYS A 271 3.22 -17.02 12.80
C LYS A 271 3.66 -17.60 14.15
N LEU A 272 4.80 -17.14 14.66
CA LEU A 272 5.39 -17.64 15.91
C LEU A 272 5.01 -16.80 17.13
N ASP A 273 4.34 -15.66 16.92
CA ASP A 273 4.05 -14.66 17.94
C ASP A 273 5.31 -14.22 18.70
N GLN A 274 6.41 -14.07 17.96
CA GLN A 274 7.73 -13.77 18.51
C GLN A 274 8.22 -12.41 18.01
N GLU A 275 8.67 -11.58 18.95
CA GLU A 275 9.36 -10.32 18.65
C GLU A 275 10.87 -10.53 18.52
N GLU A 276 11.45 -9.84 17.55
CA GLU A 276 12.88 -9.84 17.25
C GLU A 276 13.35 -8.40 17.04
N ILE A 277 14.61 -8.11 17.39
CA ILE A 277 15.24 -6.81 17.13
C ILE A 277 15.89 -6.86 15.76
N PHE A 278 15.59 -5.86 14.94
CA PHE A 278 16.16 -5.65 13.62
C PHE A 278 16.94 -4.32 13.61
N GLU A 279 18.01 -4.27 12.84
CA GLU A 279 18.81 -3.06 12.66
C GLU A 279 18.98 -2.72 11.18
N SER A 280 18.80 -1.45 10.83
CA SER A 280 19.00 -0.96 9.47
C SER A 280 19.63 0.43 9.44
N ARG A 281 20.58 0.67 8.52
CA ARG A 281 21.17 2.01 8.32
C ARG A 281 20.15 3.00 7.79
N TYR A 282 19.27 2.55 6.89
CA TYR A 282 18.21 3.36 6.31
C TYR A 282 16.85 2.65 6.32
N ILE A 283 15.78 3.40 6.56
CA ILE A 283 14.40 2.88 6.54
C ILE A 283 13.60 3.54 5.43
N ILE A 284 12.87 2.75 4.65
CA ILE A 284 11.88 3.25 3.68
C ILE A 284 10.50 2.75 4.12
N ASN A 285 9.65 3.66 4.57
CA ASN A 285 8.28 3.35 4.96
C ASN A 285 7.34 3.48 3.76
N SER A 286 6.85 2.34 3.29
CA SER A 286 5.80 2.20 2.27
C SER A 286 4.59 1.42 2.79
N ALA A 287 4.29 1.53 4.09
CA ALA A 287 3.31 0.70 4.79
C ALA A 287 1.84 1.04 4.51
N GLY A 288 1.55 1.85 3.49
CA GLY A 288 0.21 2.20 3.03
C GLY A 288 -0.69 2.68 4.16
N LEU A 289 -1.67 1.86 4.56
CA LEU A 289 -2.63 2.14 5.62
C LEU A 289 -2.01 2.39 7.00
N TYR A 290 -0.73 2.10 7.22
CA TYR A 290 -0.02 2.38 8.49
C TYR A 290 1.15 3.36 8.34
N ALA A 291 1.30 3.98 7.15
CA ALA A 291 2.45 4.81 6.87
C ALA A 291 2.57 6.01 7.83
N ASP A 292 1.47 6.63 8.23
CA ASP A 292 1.46 7.74 9.20
C ASP A 292 1.88 7.31 10.62
N ILE A 293 1.37 6.17 11.10
CA ILE A 293 1.70 5.63 12.42
C ILE A 293 3.19 5.31 12.50
N ILE A 294 3.75 4.69 11.46
CA ILE A 294 5.16 4.37 11.40
C ILE A 294 5.98 5.66 11.29
N ALA A 295 5.63 6.58 10.38
CA ALA A 295 6.35 7.85 10.20
C ALA A 295 6.44 8.68 11.49
N LYS A 296 5.37 8.70 12.30
CA LYS A 296 5.35 9.40 13.60
C LYS A 296 6.40 8.90 14.58
N GLN A 297 6.77 7.63 14.52
CA GLN A 297 7.84 7.09 15.36
C GLN A 297 9.24 7.62 14.99
N PHE A 298 9.38 8.11 13.75
CA PHE A 298 10.59 8.74 13.23
C PHE A 298 10.47 10.27 13.21
N ASN A 299 9.53 10.86 13.96
CA ASN A 299 9.25 12.30 14.01
C ASN A 299 8.73 12.94 12.72
N TYR A 300 8.20 12.14 11.79
CA TYR A 300 7.57 12.59 10.56
C TYR A 300 6.03 12.55 10.64
N CYS A 301 5.34 13.09 9.63
CA CYS A 301 3.88 13.04 9.53
C CYS A 301 3.14 13.67 10.74
N LYS A 302 3.76 14.63 11.45
CA LYS A 302 3.23 15.21 12.69
C LYS A 302 1.91 15.96 12.49
N ASP A 303 1.79 16.65 11.36
CA ASP A 303 0.62 17.46 11.01
C ASP A 303 -0.47 16.66 10.27
N TYR A 304 -0.29 15.36 10.11
CA TYR A 304 -1.17 14.53 9.28
C TYR A 304 -1.67 13.28 9.98
N THR A 305 -2.80 12.76 9.51
CA THR A 305 -3.30 11.43 9.87
C THR A 305 -3.91 10.74 8.67
N ILE A 306 -3.76 9.42 8.58
CA ILE A 306 -4.46 8.63 7.57
C ILE A 306 -5.88 8.36 8.06
N MET A 307 -6.85 8.65 7.19
CA MET A 307 -8.24 8.26 7.32
C MET A 307 -8.55 7.20 6.25
N PRO A 308 -8.89 5.96 6.65
CA PRO A 308 -9.15 4.88 5.71
C PRO A 308 -10.51 5.04 5.03
N PHE A 309 -10.55 5.02 3.70
CA PHE A 309 -11.79 4.99 2.92
C PHE A 309 -11.96 3.66 2.21
N LYS A 310 -12.95 2.87 2.65
CA LYS A 310 -13.35 1.60 2.07
C LYS A 310 -14.13 1.82 0.77
N GLY A 311 -13.69 1.12 -0.27
CA GLY A 311 -14.29 1.11 -1.59
C GLY A 311 -14.77 -0.27 -1.96
N ASN A 312 -16.10 -0.42 -1.99
CA ASN A 312 -16.80 -1.63 -2.40
C ASN A 312 -17.07 -1.60 -3.89
N TYR A 313 -17.00 -2.76 -4.51
CA TYR A 313 -17.32 -2.94 -5.92
C TYR A 313 -18.49 -3.90 -6.08
N LEU A 314 -19.25 -3.72 -7.15
CA LEU A 314 -20.17 -4.73 -7.66
C LEU A 314 -19.53 -5.36 -8.89
N VAL A 315 -19.42 -6.68 -8.91
CA VAL A 315 -18.84 -7.44 -10.03
C VAL A 315 -19.96 -8.21 -10.69
N ASP A 316 -20.04 -8.13 -12.00
CA ASP A 316 -20.99 -8.92 -12.78
C ASP A 316 -20.61 -10.41 -12.68
N LYS A 317 -21.58 -11.26 -12.35
CA LYS A 317 -21.42 -12.71 -12.28
C LYS A 317 -21.11 -13.29 -13.66
N LYS A 318 -21.56 -12.63 -14.72
CA LYS A 318 -21.30 -13.04 -16.11
C LYS A 318 -19.95 -12.50 -16.57
N LYS A 319 -19.31 -13.30 -17.42
CA LYS A 319 -18.25 -12.82 -18.30
C LYS A 319 -18.89 -12.49 -19.64
N TYR A 320 -18.53 -11.35 -20.19
CA TYR A 320 -18.98 -10.99 -21.52
C TYR A 320 -18.00 -11.54 -22.56
N PRO A 321 -18.47 -11.94 -23.75
CA PRO A 321 -17.59 -12.15 -24.88
C PRO A 321 -16.72 -10.91 -25.14
N GLU A 322 -15.52 -11.14 -25.66
CA GLU A 322 -14.66 -10.08 -26.13
C GLU A 322 -15.43 -9.18 -27.13
N GLY A 323 -15.23 -7.87 -27.06
CA GLY A 323 -15.91 -6.92 -27.95
C GLY A 323 -17.21 -6.32 -27.37
N VAL A 324 -17.80 -6.89 -26.32
CA VAL A 324 -19.04 -6.35 -25.74
C VAL A 324 -18.79 -5.08 -24.96
N VAL A 325 -17.80 -5.06 -24.05
CA VAL A 325 -17.36 -3.82 -23.39
C VAL A 325 -15.85 -3.72 -23.52
N ASN A 326 -15.42 -2.75 -24.32
CA ASN A 326 -14.04 -2.55 -24.74
C ASN A 326 -13.38 -1.48 -23.90
N SER A 327 -14.13 -0.47 -23.47
CA SER A 327 -13.60 0.71 -22.80
C SER A 327 -14.01 0.82 -21.34
N LEU A 328 -13.17 1.52 -20.56
CA LEU A 328 -13.59 2.05 -19.27
C LEU A 328 -14.50 3.26 -19.51
N ILE A 329 -15.58 3.40 -18.73
CA ILE A 329 -16.52 4.53 -18.88
C ILE A 329 -16.70 5.21 -17.54
N TYR A 330 -16.26 6.46 -17.47
CA TYR A 330 -16.15 7.22 -16.23
C TYR A 330 -17.07 8.45 -16.28
N PRO A 331 -17.73 8.81 -15.16
CA PRO A 331 -18.41 10.10 -15.06
C PRO A 331 -17.38 11.23 -14.95
N ILE A 332 -17.84 12.46 -15.18
CA ILE A 332 -17.09 13.65 -14.79
C ILE A 332 -16.85 13.63 -13.28
N PRO A 333 -15.61 13.86 -12.79
CA PRO A 333 -15.35 14.00 -11.35
C PRO A 333 -16.21 15.13 -10.77
N PRO A 334 -16.67 15.06 -9.50
CA PRO A 334 -17.41 16.17 -8.91
C PRO A 334 -16.55 17.45 -8.78
N LYS A 335 -17.16 18.64 -8.56
CA LYS A 335 -16.44 19.94 -8.45
C LYS A 335 -15.32 19.90 -7.38
N LYS A 336 -14.36 20.84 -7.50
CA LYS A 336 -13.15 20.95 -6.65
C LYS A 336 -13.44 20.62 -5.18
N GLY A 337 -12.60 19.76 -4.61
CA GLY A 337 -12.69 19.30 -3.22
C GLY A 337 -13.23 17.87 -3.06
N ASN A 338 -13.77 17.23 -4.09
CA ASN A 338 -14.19 15.82 -4.01
C ASN A 338 -13.08 14.88 -4.51
N TYR A 339 -12.51 14.11 -3.58
CA TYR A 339 -11.34 13.25 -3.77
C TYR A 339 -11.65 11.87 -4.37
N PHE A 340 -12.93 11.56 -4.57
CA PHE A 340 -13.39 10.26 -5.03
C PHE A 340 -14.23 10.41 -6.29
N LEU A 341 -13.88 9.63 -7.32
CA LEU A 341 -14.68 9.56 -8.54
C LEU A 341 -16.03 8.90 -8.23
N GLY A 342 -17.06 9.30 -8.99
CA GLY A 342 -18.35 8.61 -9.00
C GLY A 342 -18.22 7.13 -9.40
N VAL A 343 -19.32 6.40 -9.28
CA VAL A 343 -19.42 5.01 -9.73
C VAL A 343 -19.03 4.97 -11.21
N HIS A 344 -17.98 4.24 -11.55
CA HIS A 344 -17.51 4.07 -12.91
C HIS A 344 -17.59 2.61 -13.33
N LEU A 345 -17.61 2.40 -14.64
CA LEU A 345 -17.53 1.08 -15.25
C LEU A 345 -16.07 0.75 -15.51
N THR A 346 -15.63 -0.40 -14.97
CA THR A 346 -14.35 -1.01 -15.33
C THR A 346 -14.58 -2.36 -15.99
N CYS A 347 -13.92 -2.62 -17.10
CA CYS A 347 -13.82 -3.94 -17.69
C CYS A 347 -12.51 -4.59 -17.21
N THR A 348 -12.59 -5.76 -16.59
CA THR A 348 -11.42 -6.48 -16.10
C THR A 348 -10.66 -7.16 -17.24
N VAL A 349 -9.45 -7.66 -16.97
CA VAL A 349 -8.70 -8.49 -17.93
C VAL A 349 -9.38 -9.82 -18.29
N ASN A 350 -10.43 -10.21 -17.55
CA ASN A 350 -11.21 -11.43 -17.78
C ASN A 350 -12.62 -11.12 -18.34
N ASP A 351 -12.82 -9.94 -18.93
CA ASP A 351 -14.08 -9.51 -19.54
C ASP A 351 -15.30 -9.46 -18.61
N GLN A 352 -15.05 -9.29 -17.30
CA GLN A 352 -16.10 -8.99 -16.32
C GLN A 352 -16.28 -7.48 -16.15
N ILE A 353 -17.53 -7.06 -16.00
CA ILE A 353 -17.90 -5.69 -15.66
C ILE A 353 -17.82 -5.50 -14.15
N LYS A 354 -17.22 -4.39 -13.73
CA LYS A 354 -17.08 -3.99 -12.33
C LYS A 354 -17.57 -2.55 -12.15
N PHE A 355 -18.53 -2.35 -11.26
CA PHE A 355 -19.01 -1.03 -10.84
C PHE A 355 -18.40 -0.60 -9.51
N GLY A 356 -18.09 0.69 -9.44
CA GLY A 356 -17.60 1.33 -8.23
C GLY A 356 -16.17 1.85 -8.42
N PRO A 357 -15.40 2.05 -7.34
CA PRO A 357 -15.84 1.84 -5.97
C PRO A 357 -16.62 3.04 -5.44
N ASN A 358 -17.40 2.83 -4.39
CA ASN A 358 -17.74 3.92 -3.48
C ASN A 358 -16.51 4.33 -2.64
N ALA A 359 -16.69 5.29 -1.73
CA ALA A 359 -15.64 5.75 -0.84
C ALA A 359 -16.22 6.05 0.55
N ILE A 360 -16.38 5.00 1.36
CA ILE A 360 -17.00 5.12 2.68
C ILE A 360 -15.91 5.16 3.75
N PRO A 361 -16.02 6.03 4.76
CA PRO A 361 -15.26 5.92 6.00
C PRO A 361 -15.17 4.48 6.53
N ALA A 362 -13.96 3.95 6.67
CA ALA A 362 -13.77 2.67 7.35
C ALA A 362 -13.73 2.85 8.88
N LEU A 363 -14.21 1.86 9.61
CA LEU A 363 -14.26 1.85 11.07
C LEU A 363 -12.88 1.66 11.70
N TYR A 364 -12.02 0.87 11.06
CA TYR A 364 -10.62 0.65 11.44
C TYR A 364 -9.80 0.46 10.16
N ARG A 365 -8.46 0.46 10.25
CA ARG A 365 -7.59 0.63 9.07
C ARG A 365 -7.71 -0.51 8.05
N GLU A 366 -8.02 -1.71 8.52
CA GLU A 366 -8.09 -2.94 7.71
C GLU A 366 -9.47 -3.61 7.73
N GLU A 367 -10.53 -2.80 7.69
CA GLU A 367 -11.92 -3.26 7.66
C GLU A 367 -12.31 -3.91 6.30
N TYR A 368 -11.67 -5.02 5.94
CA TYR A 368 -11.91 -5.73 4.68
C TYR A 368 -13.11 -6.71 4.72
N GLY A 369 -13.65 -7.01 5.90
CA GLY A 369 -14.76 -7.95 6.10
C GLY A 369 -15.75 -7.47 7.15
N ASP A 370 -16.90 -8.14 7.20
CA ASP A 370 -18.02 -7.78 8.08
C ASP A 370 -17.86 -8.45 9.44
N LYS A 371 -16.97 -7.90 10.25
CA LYS A 371 -16.65 -8.41 11.58
C LYS A 371 -17.51 -7.73 12.64
N PRO A 372 -18.35 -8.45 13.40
CA PRO A 372 -19.16 -7.83 14.46
C PRO A 372 -18.26 -7.33 15.60
N ILE A 373 -18.71 -6.28 16.30
CA ILE A 373 -17.91 -5.55 17.31
C ILE A 373 -17.32 -6.47 18.38
N HIS A 374 -18.07 -7.49 18.83
CA HIS A 374 -17.61 -8.42 19.87
C HIS A 374 -16.41 -9.30 19.44
N GLN A 375 -16.09 -9.38 18.15
CA GLN A 375 -14.92 -10.10 17.65
C GLN A 375 -13.69 -9.18 17.52
N TRP A 376 -13.87 -7.86 17.61
CA TRP A 376 -12.78 -6.91 17.38
C TRP A 376 -11.64 -7.13 18.37
N SER A 377 -10.42 -7.09 17.86
CA SER A 377 -9.21 -7.09 18.65
C SER A 377 -9.06 -5.76 19.38
N LYS A 378 -8.22 -5.75 20.42
CA LYS A 378 -7.87 -4.51 21.13
C LYS A 378 -7.32 -3.42 20.19
N LYS A 379 -6.51 -3.82 19.20
CA LYS A 379 -5.95 -2.90 18.18
C LYS A 379 -7.05 -2.29 17.32
N GLU A 380 -7.97 -3.10 16.79
CA GLU A 380 -9.09 -2.62 15.97
C GLU A 380 -10.00 -1.65 16.75
N PHE A 381 -10.25 -1.94 18.04
CA PHE A 381 -11.04 -1.05 18.90
C PHE A 381 -10.35 0.31 19.15
N GLN A 382 -9.04 0.29 19.42
CA GLN A 382 -8.24 1.51 19.59
C GLN A 382 -8.19 2.34 18.30
N GLU A 383 -8.04 1.68 17.14
CA GLU A 383 -8.10 2.33 15.84
C GLU A 383 -9.46 2.99 15.63
N PHE A 384 -10.56 2.28 15.91
CA PHE A 384 -11.92 2.82 15.81
C PHE A 384 -12.12 4.06 16.68
N GLN A 385 -11.66 4.05 17.93
CA GLN A 385 -11.73 5.22 18.80
C GLN A 385 -10.94 6.40 18.22
N SER A 386 -9.71 6.15 17.76
CA SER A 386 -8.85 7.20 17.19
C SER A 386 -9.45 7.80 15.92
N LEU A 387 -10.02 6.97 15.04
CA LEU A 387 -10.62 7.40 13.78
C LEU A 387 -11.93 8.13 14.02
N SER A 388 -12.78 7.63 14.92
CA SER A 388 -14.03 8.28 15.33
C SER A 388 -13.78 9.69 15.85
N TYR A 389 -12.72 9.87 16.65
CA TYR A 389 -12.27 11.20 17.09
C TYR A 389 -11.91 12.10 15.89
N GLN A 390 -11.16 11.60 14.89
CA GLN A 390 -10.83 12.41 13.71
C GLN A 390 -12.05 12.76 12.87
N TYR A 391 -12.98 11.82 12.66
CA TYR A 391 -14.24 12.10 11.97
C TYR A 391 -15.05 13.17 12.72
N MET A 392 -15.14 13.06 14.04
CA MET A 392 -15.80 14.07 14.87
C MET A 392 -15.14 15.44 14.74
N MET A 393 -13.81 15.51 14.77
CA MET A 393 -13.10 16.78 14.59
C MET A 393 -13.29 17.40 13.20
N ASN A 394 -13.45 16.57 12.16
CA ASN A 394 -13.78 17.06 10.82
C ASN A 394 -15.18 17.71 10.80
N LEU A 395 -16.14 17.21 11.58
CA LEU A 395 -17.48 17.80 11.72
C LEU A 395 -17.47 19.12 12.51
N PHE A 396 -16.47 19.35 13.36
CA PHE A 396 -16.27 20.62 14.07
C PHE A 396 -15.38 21.61 13.30
N SER A 397 -15.00 21.29 12.06
CA SER A 397 -14.16 22.15 11.22
C SER A 397 -14.99 22.98 10.24
N PRO A 398 -14.42 24.06 9.65
CA PRO A 398 -15.04 24.78 8.54
C PRO A 398 -15.38 23.89 7.32
N LYS A 399 -14.84 22.67 7.24
CA LYS A 399 -15.11 21.69 6.18
C LYS A 399 -16.26 20.73 6.52
N CYS A 400 -17.00 20.93 7.62
CA CYS A 400 -18.05 20.01 8.06
C CYS A 400 -19.09 19.68 6.96
N MET A 401 -19.52 20.68 6.20
CA MET A 401 -20.49 20.52 5.10
C MET A 401 -19.97 19.62 3.98
N PHE A 402 -18.65 19.67 3.71
CA PHE A 402 -18.03 18.77 2.75
C PHE A 402 -18.13 17.31 3.23
N TYR A 403 -17.77 17.04 4.48
CA TYR A 403 -17.82 15.68 5.05
C TYR A 403 -19.24 15.13 5.18
N LEU A 404 -20.21 15.96 5.62
CA LEU A 404 -21.62 15.57 5.71
C LEU A 404 -22.21 15.26 4.34
N LYS A 405 -21.95 16.11 3.34
CA LYS A 405 -22.39 15.87 1.96
C LYS A 405 -21.76 14.61 1.40
N HIS A 406 -20.47 14.38 1.64
CA HIS A 406 -19.78 13.18 1.20
C HIS A 406 -20.39 11.93 1.83
N LEU A 407 -20.59 11.90 3.15
CA LEU A 407 -21.22 10.77 3.84
C LEU A 407 -22.62 10.48 3.29
N TYR A 408 -23.43 11.51 3.10
CA TYR A 408 -24.77 11.39 2.53
C TYR A 408 -24.74 10.80 1.10
N GLU A 409 -23.90 11.31 0.21
CA GLU A 409 -23.79 10.80 -1.16
C GLU A 409 -23.21 9.39 -1.25
N GLU A 410 -22.24 9.03 -0.41
CA GLU A 410 -21.65 7.69 -0.39
C GLU A 410 -22.57 6.65 0.26
N SER A 411 -23.35 7.04 1.28
CA SER A 411 -24.31 6.14 1.95
C SER A 411 -25.34 5.54 0.99
N LYS A 412 -25.82 6.33 0.02
CA LYS A 412 -26.74 5.88 -1.04
C LYS A 412 -26.16 4.72 -1.86
N LYS A 413 -24.82 4.66 -1.98
CA LYS A 413 -24.12 3.64 -2.78
C LYS A 413 -24.00 2.28 -2.07
N TYR A 414 -24.47 2.14 -0.83
CA TYR A 414 -24.70 0.82 -0.23
C TYR A 414 -25.86 0.08 -0.88
N TYR A 415 -26.84 0.83 -1.42
CA TYR A 415 -27.98 0.26 -2.08
C TYR A 415 -27.62 -0.12 -3.53
N LYS A 416 -27.48 -1.43 -3.81
CA LYS A 416 -27.06 -1.93 -5.14
C LYS A 416 -27.86 -1.33 -6.32
N PRO A 417 -29.21 -1.23 -6.26
CA PRO A 417 -29.96 -0.62 -7.36
C PRO A 417 -29.61 0.84 -7.63
N TYR A 418 -29.23 1.61 -6.61
CA TYR A 418 -28.75 2.99 -6.81
C TYR A 418 -27.43 3.02 -7.60
N VAL A 419 -26.48 2.14 -7.27
CA VAL A 419 -25.20 2.03 -8.00
C VAL A 419 -25.44 1.68 -9.46
N ILE A 420 -26.35 0.74 -9.74
CA ILE A 420 -26.74 0.34 -11.10
C ILE A 420 -27.42 1.51 -11.84
N LYS A 421 -28.32 2.24 -11.19
CA LYS A 421 -28.96 3.42 -11.80
C LYS A 421 -27.96 4.51 -12.17
N GLN A 422 -26.95 4.75 -11.33
CA GLN A 422 -25.87 5.69 -11.65
C GLN A 422 -25.04 5.17 -12.83
N SER A 423 -24.82 3.87 -12.90
CA SER A 423 -24.04 3.27 -13.96
C SER A 423 -24.77 3.30 -15.31
N GLN A 424 -26.11 3.21 -15.35
CA GLN A 424 -26.92 3.42 -16.56
C GLN A 424 -26.87 4.83 -17.14
N LYS A 425 -26.43 5.83 -16.37
CA LYS A 425 -26.10 7.14 -16.94
C LYS A 425 -24.85 7.06 -17.82
N LEU A 426 -24.04 6.02 -17.68
CA LEU A 426 -22.77 5.91 -18.38
C LEU A 426 -22.85 5.01 -19.62
N PHE A 427 -23.68 3.98 -19.58
CA PHE A 427 -23.75 2.99 -20.64
C PHE A 427 -25.16 2.44 -20.86
N THR A 428 -25.40 1.88 -22.05
CA THR A 428 -26.73 1.48 -22.56
C THR A 428 -27.06 0.00 -22.40
N LEU A 429 -26.09 -0.83 -21.99
CA LEU A 429 -26.21 -2.31 -21.91
C LEU A 429 -27.47 -2.79 -21.14
N TYR A 430 -27.95 -2.03 -20.16
CA TYR A 430 -29.14 -2.40 -19.37
C TYR A 430 -30.39 -1.56 -19.69
N ASP A 431 -30.35 -0.69 -20.71
CA ASP A 431 -31.48 0.17 -21.06
C ASP A 431 -32.70 -0.63 -21.57
N GLN A 432 -32.46 -1.81 -22.16
CA GLN A 432 -33.53 -2.66 -22.71
C GLN A 432 -34.29 -3.45 -21.64
N LYS A 433 -33.85 -3.42 -20.38
CA LYS A 433 -34.49 -4.16 -19.28
C LYS A 433 -35.72 -3.40 -18.76
N PRO A 434 -36.85 -4.06 -18.48
CA PRO A 434 -38.03 -3.39 -17.94
C PRO A 434 -37.70 -2.74 -16.60
N LEU A 435 -38.26 -1.54 -16.36
CA LEU A 435 -38.06 -0.83 -15.10
C LEU A 435 -39.08 -1.29 -14.05
N ASN A 436 -38.70 -1.24 -12.77
CA ASN A 436 -39.65 -1.35 -11.66
C ASN A 436 -40.24 0.03 -11.31
N TRP A 437 -41.16 0.06 -10.34
CA TRP A 437 -41.84 1.28 -9.90
C TRP A 437 -40.91 2.37 -9.32
N LEU A 438 -39.67 2.04 -8.96
CA LEU A 438 -38.61 2.97 -8.53
C LEU A 438 -37.67 3.41 -9.67
N SER A 439 -38.03 3.06 -10.92
CA SER A 439 -37.21 3.31 -12.11
C SER A 439 -35.85 2.61 -12.08
N PHE A 440 -35.76 1.42 -11.49
CA PHE A 440 -34.58 0.55 -11.58
C PHE A 440 -34.82 -0.60 -12.56
N PRO A 441 -33.82 -1.02 -13.33
CA PRO A 441 -33.90 -2.22 -14.16
C PRO A 441 -34.24 -3.44 -13.32
N GLN A 442 -35.33 -4.13 -13.69
CA GLN A 442 -35.73 -5.35 -13.02
C GLN A 442 -34.64 -6.42 -13.17
N ASN A 443 -34.36 -7.12 -12.08
CA ASN A 443 -33.43 -8.25 -11.97
C ASN A 443 -31.95 -7.97 -12.25
N VAL A 444 -31.55 -6.78 -12.70
CA VAL A 444 -30.13 -6.47 -12.98
C VAL A 444 -29.29 -6.54 -11.70
N SER A 445 -29.81 -6.12 -10.54
CA SER A 445 -29.08 -6.20 -9.27
C SER A 445 -28.70 -7.62 -8.86
N ASN A 446 -29.45 -8.63 -9.33
CA ASN A 446 -29.20 -10.04 -9.02
C ASN A 446 -28.07 -10.62 -9.88
N GLU A 447 -27.74 -9.95 -10.99
CA GLU A 447 -26.61 -10.27 -11.87
C GLU A 447 -25.27 -9.86 -11.24
N PHE A 448 -25.27 -9.06 -10.17
CA PHE A 448 -24.06 -8.58 -9.49
C PHE A 448 -23.83 -9.21 -8.12
N GLU A 449 -22.55 -9.48 -7.85
CA GLU A 449 -22.06 -9.89 -6.54
C GLU A 449 -21.08 -8.85 -5.95
N PRO A 450 -20.93 -8.80 -4.61
CA PRO A 450 -19.92 -7.95 -4.00
C PRO A 450 -18.51 -8.39 -4.41
N GLY A 451 -17.73 -7.46 -4.96
CA GLY A 451 -16.30 -7.66 -5.21
C GLY A 451 -15.47 -7.47 -3.94
N LYS A 452 -14.20 -7.88 -3.99
CA LYS A 452 -13.25 -7.65 -2.89
C LYS A 452 -13.11 -6.15 -2.60
N PRO A 453 -13.37 -5.68 -1.37
CA PRO A 453 -13.23 -4.27 -1.04
C PRO A 453 -11.75 -3.88 -0.98
N GLY A 454 -11.48 -2.64 -1.37
CA GLY A 454 -10.19 -1.97 -1.19
C GLY A 454 -10.28 -0.86 -0.17
N ILE A 455 -9.19 -0.49 0.49
CA ILE A 455 -9.16 0.64 1.42
C ILE A 455 -8.06 1.61 0.97
N ARG A 456 -8.44 2.88 0.80
CA ARG A 456 -7.52 3.96 0.46
C ARG A 456 -6.96 4.57 1.75
N ALA A 457 -5.64 4.68 1.81
CA ALA A 457 -4.92 5.33 2.90
C ALA A 457 -4.88 6.86 2.68
N GLN A 458 -6.04 7.50 2.73
CA GLN A 458 -6.17 8.93 2.42
C GLN A 458 -5.62 9.77 3.58
N LEU A 459 -4.62 10.61 3.31
CA LEU A 459 -4.06 11.50 4.31
C LEU A 459 -4.94 12.74 4.49
N VAL A 460 -5.02 13.22 5.73
CA VAL A 460 -5.76 14.42 6.13
C VAL A 460 -4.85 15.32 6.95
N ASP A 461 -4.85 16.60 6.60
CA ASP A 461 -4.17 17.66 7.36
C ASP A 461 -4.95 17.94 8.66
N LEU A 462 -4.27 17.85 9.79
CA LEU A 462 -4.89 18.01 11.11
C LEU A 462 -5.25 19.47 11.43
N LYS A 463 -4.59 20.43 10.78
CA LYS A 463 -4.82 21.87 10.95
C LYS A 463 -5.96 22.35 10.06
N THR A 464 -5.90 22.06 8.77
CA THR A 464 -6.89 22.54 7.78
C THR A 464 -8.09 21.61 7.63
N ARG A 465 -7.96 20.35 8.04
CA ARG A 465 -8.94 19.28 7.82
C ARG A 465 -9.24 19.05 6.34
N GLU A 466 -8.27 19.32 5.47
CA GLU A 466 -8.35 18.99 4.04
C GLU A 466 -7.75 17.61 3.78
N LEU A 467 -8.34 16.85 2.86
CA LEU A 467 -7.70 15.63 2.38
C LEU A 467 -6.53 16.03 1.48
N ILE A 468 -5.40 15.36 1.63
CA ILE A 468 -4.22 15.63 0.80
C ILE A 468 -4.44 15.07 -0.59
N ASN A 469 -4.22 15.91 -1.61
CA ASN A 469 -4.40 15.51 -3.00
C ASN A 469 -3.19 14.75 -3.57
N ASP A 470 -1.97 15.15 -3.25
CA ASP A 470 -0.76 14.63 -3.89
C ASP A 470 0.00 13.62 -3.01
N PHE A 471 0.96 12.92 -3.60
CA PHE A 471 1.90 12.11 -2.84
C PHE A 471 2.79 13.00 -1.96
N ILE A 472 3.12 12.53 -0.75
CA ILE A 472 4.05 13.21 0.15
C ILE A 472 5.23 12.28 0.40
N ILE A 473 6.44 12.82 0.28
CA ILE A 473 7.69 12.12 0.62
C ILE A 473 8.43 12.99 1.62
N GLU A 474 8.56 12.51 2.85
CA GLU A 474 9.35 13.15 3.90
C GLU A 474 10.59 12.29 4.19
N LYS A 475 11.78 12.89 4.37
CA LYS A 475 13.02 12.13 4.55
C LYS A 475 14.13 12.90 5.27
N ASP A 476 15.10 12.13 5.78
CA ASP A 476 16.45 12.56 6.18
C ASP A 476 17.49 11.49 5.78
N ASN A 477 18.62 11.45 6.50
CA ASN A 477 19.73 10.53 6.30
C ASN A 477 19.51 9.13 6.92
N LEU A 478 18.42 8.91 7.65
CA LEU A 478 18.10 7.68 8.37
C LEU A 478 16.78 7.04 7.93
N SER A 479 15.81 7.85 7.48
CA SER A 479 14.55 7.33 6.97
C SER A 479 13.90 8.17 5.87
N MET A 480 13.05 7.50 5.10
CA MET A 480 12.15 8.08 4.10
C MET A 480 10.74 7.53 4.30
N HIS A 481 9.74 8.39 4.24
CA HIS A 481 8.34 8.04 4.47
C HIS A 481 7.48 8.45 3.29
N LEU A 482 6.91 7.45 2.62
CA LEU A 482 5.96 7.65 1.53
C LEU A 482 4.54 7.70 2.10
N LEU A 483 3.98 8.90 2.09
CA LEU A 483 2.68 9.22 2.65
C LEU A 483 1.68 9.53 1.52
N ASN A 484 0.40 9.30 1.80
CA ASN A 484 -0.71 9.55 0.86
C ASN A 484 -0.56 8.92 -0.54
N VAL A 485 0.10 7.76 -0.66
CA VAL A 485 0.20 7.03 -1.94
C VAL A 485 -1.13 6.33 -2.28
N VAL A 486 -2.16 7.14 -2.54
CA VAL A 486 -3.48 6.72 -3.01
C VAL A 486 -3.50 6.63 -4.54
N SER A 487 -4.65 6.45 -5.19
CA SER A 487 -4.73 6.45 -6.67
C SER A 487 -4.11 7.74 -7.25
N PRO A 488 -3.22 7.65 -8.26
CA PRO A 488 -2.89 6.51 -9.11
C PRO A 488 -1.62 5.71 -8.69
N GLY A 489 -1.39 5.47 -7.39
CA GLY A 489 -0.18 4.80 -6.88
C GLY A 489 0.15 3.45 -7.52
N TRP A 490 -0.85 2.71 -8.01
CA TRP A 490 -0.64 1.51 -8.84
C TRP A 490 0.14 1.84 -10.11
N THR A 491 -0.37 2.79 -10.90
CA THR A 491 0.25 3.27 -12.14
C THR A 491 1.61 3.92 -11.87
N CYS A 492 1.72 4.73 -10.82
CA CYS A 492 2.94 5.48 -10.50
C CYS A 492 4.02 4.65 -9.77
N SER A 493 3.81 3.36 -9.53
CA SER A 493 4.70 2.56 -8.67
C SER A 493 6.15 2.55 -9.14
N MET A 494 6.39 2.29 -10.42
CA MET A 494 7.74 2.25 -11.01
C MET A 494 8.45 3.62 -11.01
N PRO A 495 7.85 4.74 -11.46
CA PRO A 495 8.52 6.04 -11.41
C PRO A 495 8.70 6.56 -9.98
N ILE A 496 7.80 6.20 -9.04
CA ILE A 496 8.02 6.45 -7.61
C ILE A 496 9.27 5.69 -7.14
N ALA A 497 9.43 4.42 -7.51
CA ALA A 497 10.61 3.63 -7.14
C ALA A 497 11.92 4.19 -7.74
N ASP A 498 11.88 4.66 -8.99
CA ASP A 498 13.03 5.29 -9.64
C ASP A 498 13.42 6.58 -8.92
N HIS A 499 12.44 7.40 -8.55
CA HIS A 499 12.64 8.64 -7.81
C HIS A 499 13.18 8.38 -6.39
N VAL A 500 12.59 7.43 -5.67
CA VAL A 500 13.07 7.00 -4.33
C VAL A 500 14.52 6.55 -4.40
N SER A 501 14.88 5.75 -5.40
CA SER A 501 16.26 5.27 -5.56
C SER A 501 17.25 6.41 -5.84
N GLU A 502 16.84 7.44 -6.57
CA GLU A 502 17.66 8.64 -6.79
C GLU A 502 17.82 9.45 -5.49
N LEU A 503 16.77 9.55 -4.68
CA LEU A 503 16.85 10.20 -3.37
C LEU A 503 17.78 9.43 -2.42
N VAL A 504 17.76 8.09 -2.47
CA VAL A 504 18.63 7.21 -1.67
C VAL A 504 20.10 7.34 -2.05
N LYS A 505 20.41 7.57 -3.33
CA LYS A 505 21.79 7.80 -3.81
C LYS A 505 22.50 8.94 -3.07
N ASN A 506 21.72 9.94 -2.63
CA ASN A 506 22.21 11.13 -1.94
C ASN A 506 22.20 10.99 -0.41
N THR A 507 22.00 9.78 0.12
CA THR A 507 22.01 9.50 1.56
C THR A 507 23.42 9.17 2.02
N GLU A 508 24.05 10.10 2.75
CA GLU A 508 25.42 9.97 3.28
C GLU A 508 25.61 8.72 4.15
N ASN A 509 24.57 8.30 4.88
CA ASN A 509 24.68 7.14 5.77
C ASN A 509 24.72 5.79 5.02
N LEU A 510 24.60 5.75 3.69
CA LEU A 510 24.60 4.50 2.90
C LEU A 510 25.88 4.29 2.09
N PHE A 511 26.53 5.35 1.62
CA PHE A 511 27.63 5.30 0.64
C PHE A 511 28.96 5.82 1.18
#